data_AF-A0A0F9HQW8-F1
#
_entry.id   AF-A0A0F9HQW8-F1
#
_cell.length_a   1.000
_cell.length_b   1.000
_cell.length_c   1.000
_cell.angle_alpha   90.00
_cell.angle_beta   90.00
_cell.angle_gamma   90.00
#
_symmetry.space_group_name_H-M   'P 1'
#
loop_
_entity.id
_entity.type
_entity.pdbx_description
1 polymer ?
#
loop_
_entity_poly.entity_id
_entity_poly.type
_entity_poly.pdbx_seq_one_letter_code
_entity_poly.pdbx_strand_id
1 'polypeptide(L)'
;MKKAEAMTAWRQLDAGANPLEHMTPIPYKSEGSRYGACGIRIDGNPRFIDAVLSNLKPLLDGETHITRLELARNPVKPTTINGETRSFGNADNGAEVCYVRLHVRGREGAMASSFFDRELDAATERFAVTSRSAR
;
A
#
# COMPACT_ATOMS: atom_id res chain seq x y z
N MET A 1 -10.52 -18.57 9.09
CA MET A 1 -10.06 -18.13 10.42
C MET A 1 -11.22 -17.45 11.13
N LYS A 2 -11.48 -17.82 12.39
CA LYS A 2 -12.49 -17.16 13.24
C LYS A 2 -11.93 -15.85 13.82
N LYS A 3 -12.80 -14.93 14.23
CA LYS A 3 -12.38 -13.64 14.86
C LYS A 3 -11.44 -13.85 16.06
N ALA A 4 -11.75 -14.81 16.93
CA ALA A 4 -10.94 -15.09 18.12
C ALA A 4 -9.52 -15.57 17.78
N GLU A 5 -9.40 -16.42 16.75
CA GLU A 5 -8.11 -16.89 16.24
C GLU A 5 -7.31 -15.72 15.65
N ALA A 6 -7.95 -14.88 14.82
CA ALA A 6 -7.30 -13.69 14.23
C ALA A 6 -6.80 -12.71 15.30
N MET A 7 -7.61 -12.44 16.32
CA MET A 7 -7.22 -11.57 17.44
C MET A 7 -6.07 -12.16 18.26
N THR A 8 -6.05 -13.48 18.45
CA THR A 8 -4.97 -14.16 19.17
C THR A 8 -3.67 -14.09 18.38
N ALA A 9 -3.73 -14.40 17.08
CA ALA A 9 -2.58 -14.29 16.18
C ALA A 9 -2.04 -12.85 16.14
N TRP A 10 -2.92 -11.84 16.03
CA TRP A 10 -2.49 -10.44 16.00
C TRP A 10 -1.73 -10.04 17.28
N ARG A 11 -2.21 -10.45 18.46
CA ARG A 11 -1.52 -10.15 19.74
C ARG A 11 -0.14 -10.78 19.87
N GLN A 12 0.14 -11.83 19.09
CA GLN A 12 1.41 -12.55 19.08
C GLN A 12 2.38 -12.05 18.01
N LEU A 13 1.96 -11.10 17.16
CA LEU A 13 2.85 -10.50 16.17
C LEU A 13 3.93 -9.66 16.84
N ASP A 14 5.13 -9.73 16.29
CA ASP A 14 6.24 -8.88 16.73
C ASP A 14 5.90 -7.41 16.48
N ALA A 15 6.08 -6.59 17.51
CA ALA A 15 5.91 -5.15 17.39
C ALA A 15 7.00 -4.56 16.48
N GLY A 16 6.62 -3.60 15.64
CA GLY A 16 7.57 -2.87 14.80
C GLY A 16 8.08 -3.63 13.57
N ALA A 17 7.49 -4.78 13.23
CA ALA A 17 7.79 -5.47 11.98
C ALA A 17 7.62 -4.52 10.78
N ASN A 18 8.61 -4.51 9.88
CA ASN A 18 8.60 -3.67 8.69
C ASN A 18 7.73 -4.30 7.60
N PRO A 19 6.55 -3.74 7.27
CA PRO A 19 5.66 -4.36 6.29
C PRO A 19 6.27 -4.43 4.88
N LEU A 20 7.23 -3.55 4.54
CA LEU A 20 7.84 -3.54 3.21
C LEU A 20 8.58 -4.85 2.89
N GLU A 21 9.14 -5.52 3.90
CA GLU A 21 9.83 -6.81 3.77
C GLU A 21 8.90 -7.92 3.27
N HIS A 22 7.61 -7.82 3.60
CA HIS A 22 6.61 -8.82 3.26
C HIS A 22 5.72 -8.40 2.09
N MET A 23 5.90 -7.18 1.55
CA MET A 23 5.11 -6.72 0.41
C MET A 23 5.60 -7.34 -0.90
N THR A 24 4.69 -8.02 -1.60
CA THR A 24 4.95 -8.50 -2.97
C THR A 24 4.50 -7.45 -3.99
N PRO A 25 5.41 -6.88 -4.81
CA PRO A 25 5.03 -5.91 -5.82
C PRO A 25 4.09 -6.51 -6.87
N ILE A 26 3.09 -5.72 -7.27
CA ILE A 26 2.20 -6.04 -8.39
C ILE A 26 3.01 -6.02 -9.69
N PRO A 27 2.98 -7.08 -10.51
CA PRO A 27 3.71 -7.12 -11.77
C PRO A 27 3.34 -5.99 -12.73
N TYR A 28 4.31 -5.56 -13.55
CA TYR A 28 4.09 -4.53 -14.55
C TYR A 28 3.00 -4.96 -15.55
N LYS A 29 2.11 -4.02 -15.92
CA LYS A 29 0.99 -4.24 -16.85
C LYS A 29 0.02 -5.35 -16.43
N SER A 30 -0.04 -5.73 -15.15
CA SER A 30 -1.09 -6.63 -14.67
C SER A 30 -2.48 -6.05 -14.94
N GLU A 31 -3.36 -6.83 -15.56
CA GLU A 31 -4.73 -6.46 -15.88
C GLU A 31 -5.73 -6.97 -14.83
N GLY A 32 -6.94 -6.41 -14.83
CA GLY A 32 -8.02 -6.84 -13.94
C GLY A 32 -7.97 -6.21 -12.53
N SER A 33 -8.76 -6.80 -11.62
CA SER A 33 -8.89 -6.30 -10.26
C SER A 33 -7.62 -6.50 -9.45
N ARG A 34 -7.19 -5.45 -8.73
CA ARG A 34 -6.08 -5.52 -7.77
C ARG A 34 -6.51 -6.04 -6.40
N TYR A 35 -7.77 -6.46 -6.27
CA TYR A 35 -8.28 -7.09 -5.06
C TYR A 35 -7.63 -8.48 -4.91
N GLY A 36 -6.98 -8.72 -3.78
CA GLY A 36 -6.18 -9.93 -3.53
C GLY A 36 -4.67 -9.77 -3.82
N ALA A 37 -4.25 -8.65 -4.42
CA ALA A 37 -2.83 -8.30 -4.45
C ALA A 37 -2.34 -7.83 -3.06
N CYS A 38 -1.05 -7.95 -2.79
CA CYS A 38 -0.45 -7.48 -1.56
C CYS A 38 -0.56 -5.94 -1.45
N GLY A 39 -1.18 -5.46 -0.38
CA GLY A 39 -1.43 -4.03 -0.17
C GLY A 39 -2.28 -3.75 1.05
N ILE A 40 -2.41 -2.47 1.37
CA ILE A 40 -3.15 -1.99 2.53
C ILE A 40 -4.32 -1.14 2.03
N ARG A 41 -5.50 -1.36 2.62
CA ARG A 41 -6.66 -0.49 2.49
C ARG A 41 -7.01 0.02 3.88
N ILE A 42 -7.09 1.34 4.02
CA ILE A 42 -7.46 2.02 5.27
C ILE A 42 -8.69 2.86 4.97
N ASP A 43 -9.80 2.58 5.65
CA ASP A 43 -11.00 3.41 5.60
C ASP A 43 -11.13 4.18 6.93
N GLY A 44 -11.49 5.47 6.88
CA GLY A 44 -11.69 6.27 8.08
C GLY A 44 -11.64 7.77 7.81
N ASN A 45 -11.67 8.58 8.87
CA ASN A 45 -11.47 10.03 8.75
C ASN A 45 -9.98 10.38 8.49
N PRO A 46 -9.67 11.59 7.99
CA PRO A 46 -8.30 11.94 7.58
C PRO A 46 -7.26 11.83 8.70
N ARG A 47 -7.61 12.23 9.94
CA ARG A 47 -6.71 12.15 11.09
C ARG A 47 -6.33 10.71 11.43
N PHE A 48 -7.28 9.79 11.36
CA PHE A 48 -7.02 8.37 11.59
C PHE A 48 -6.08 7.80 10.51
N ILE A 49 -6.33 8.13 9.24
CA ILE A 49 -5.46 7.69 8.13
C ILE A 49 -4.03 8.23 8.32
N ASP A 50 -3.87 9.49 8.67
CA ASP A 50 -2.54 10.09 8.92
C ASP A 50 -1.82 9.37 10.07
N ALA A 51 -2.53 9.05 11.16
CA ALA A 51 -1.98 8.29 12.28
C ALA A 51 -1.51 6.90 11.85
N VAL A 52 -2.29 6.17 11.04
CA VAL A 52 -1.88 4.86 10.50
C VAL A 52 -0.67 5.01 9.59
N LEU A 53 -0.69 5.94 8.63
CA LEU A 53 0.42 6.17 7.70
C LEU A 53 1.71 6.59 8.41
N SER A 54 1.61 7.28 9.56
CA SER A 54 2.78 7.63 10.39
C SER A 54 3.57 6.40 10.88
N ASN A 55 2.89 5.26 11.05
CA ASN A 55 3.48 3.98 11.44
C ASN A 55 3.94 3.13 10.23
N LEU A 56 3.61 3.56 9.01
CA LEU A 56 3.91 2.86 7.76
C LEU A 56 4.98 3.58 6.93
N LYS A 57 5.71 4.53 7.52
CA LYS A 57 6.80 5.27 6.85
C LYS A 57 7.86 4.38 6.19
N PRO A 58 8.23 3.18 6.71
CA PRO A 58 9.13 2.29 6.00
C PRO A 58 8.67 1.94 4.57
N LEU A 59 7.37 1.97 4.28
CA LEU A 59 6.84 1.72 2.93
C LEU A 59 7.28 2.76 1.90
N LEU A 60 7.71 3.96 2.33
CA LEU A 60 8.25 4.99 1.43
C LEU A 60 9.49 4.50 0.69
N ASP A 61 10.27 3.59 1.28
CA ASP A 61 11.41 2.94 0.62
C ASP A 61 11.00 1.95 -0.48
N GLY A 62 9.70 1.69 -0.63
CA GLY A 62 9.14 1.00 -1.80
C GLY A 62 9.08 1.88 -3.05
N GLU A 63 9.14 3.21 -2.93
CA GLU A 63 9.32 4.09 -4.08
C GLU A 63 10.80 4.04 -4.51
N THR A 64 11.09 3.36 -5.62
CA THR A 64 12.45 3.13 -6.10
C THR A 64 12.54 3.28 -7.62
N HIS A 65 13.71 3.06 -8.20
CA HIS A 65 13.85 2.93 -9.65
C HIS A 65 13.23 1.65 -10.22
N ILE A 66 12.97 0.63 -9.40
CA ILE A 66 12.44 -0.67 -9.83
C ILE A 66 10.94 -0.76 -9.56
N THR A 67 10.50 -0.14 -8.47
CA THR A 67 9.14 -0.20 -7.97
C THR A 67 8.54 1.19 -7.80
N ARG A 68 7.22 1.28 -7.90
CA ARG A 68 6.45 2.48 -7.65
C ARG A 68 5.44 2.22 -6.53
N LEU A 69 5.54 3.01 -5.47
CA LEU A 69 4.57 3.07 -4.39
C LEU A 69 3.33 3.84 -4.87
N GLU A 70 2.21 3.13 -4.96
CA GLU A 70 0.89 3.72 -5.12
C GLU A 70 0.38 4.13 -3.74
N LEU A 71 0.12 5.44 -3.57
CA LEU A 71 -0.68 6.00 -2.49
C LEU A 71 -1.89 6.71 -3.10
N ALA A 72 -3.08 6.12 -2.96
CA ALA A 72 -4.31 6.71 -3.47
C ALA A 72 -5.29 6.99 -2.33
N ARG A 73 -5.53 8.27 -2.03
CA ARG A 73 -6.53 8.72 -1.06
C ARG A 73 -7.73 9.29 -1.79
N ASN A 74 -8.92 8.79 -1.48
CA ASN A 74 -10.16 9.20 -2.13
C ASN A 74 -11.26 9.42 -1.09
N PRO A 75 -12.06 10.50 -1.18
CA PRO A 75 -13.25 10.65 -0.36
C PRO A 75 -14.23 9.50 -0.60
N VAL A 76 -14.83 8.99 0.46
CA VAL A 76 -15.92 8.02 0.38
C VAL A 76 -17.17 8.76 -0.09
N LYS A 77 -17.65 8.39 -1.28
CA LYS A 77 -18.86 8.96 -1.90
C LYS A 77 -19.82 7.83 -2.28
N PRO A 78 -21.14 8.05 -2.19
CA PRO A 78 -22.11 7.09 -2.70
C PRO A 78 -21.74 6.64 -4.12
N THR A 79 -21.71 5.34 -4.35
CA THR A 79 -21.24 4.76 -5.62
C THR A 79 -22.27 3.77 -6.13
N THR A 80 -22.61 3.88 -7.41
CA THR A 80 -23.47 2.90 -8.09
C THR A 80 -22.63 1.73 -8.57
N ILE A 81 -22.94 0.54 -8.07
CA ILE A 81 -22.28 -0.72 -8.47
C ILE A 81 -23.37 -1.65 -8.96
N ASN A 82 -23.27 -2.13 -10.20
CA ASN A 82 -24.26 -3.01 -10.83
C ASN A 82 -25.70 -2.46 -10.81
N GLY A 83 -25.87 -1.14 -10.96
CA GLY A 83 -27.17 -0.48 -10.94
C GLY A 83 -27.72 -0.15 -9.55
N GLU A 84 -27.06 -0.60 -8.47
CA GLU A 84 -27.46 -0.29 -7.10
C GLU A 84 -26.57 0.79 -6.51
N THR A 85 -27.19 1.87 -6.01
CA THR A 85 -26.47 2.90 -5.26
C THR A 85 -26.15 2.42 -3.86
N ARG A 86 -24.86 2.25 -3.58
CA ARG A 86 -24.39 2.00 -2.21
C ARG A 86 -24.18 3.31 -1.51
N SER A 87 -25.02 3.58 -0.51
CA SER A 87 -24.83 4.66 0.45
C SER A 87 -24.03 4.16 1.65
N PHE A 88 -23.22 5.04 2.24
CA PHE A 88 -22.36 4.72 3.38
C PHE A 88 -22.91 5.38 4.65
N GLY A 89 -24.00 4.84 5.19
CA GLY A 89 -24.74 5.45 6.31
C GLY A 89 -23.95 5.58 7.62
N ASN A 90 -22.84 4.85 7.76
CA ASN A 90 -21.93 4.92 8.91
C ASN A 90 -20.60 5.64 8.59
N ALA A 91 -20.52 6.36 7.46
CA ALA A 91 -19.31 7.09 7.12
C ALA A 91 -19.10 8.26 8.07
N ASP A 92 -17.89 8.37 8.63
CA ASP A 92 -17.45 9.55 9.35
C ASP A 92 -17.51 10.80 8.46
N ASN A 93 -17.58 11.98 9.10
CA ASN A 93 -17.45 13.24 8.37
C ASN A 93 -16.08 13.31 7.66
N GLY A 94 -16.11 13.54 6.35
CA GLY A 94 -14.90 13.56 5.52
C GLY A 94 -14.23 12.19 5.41
N ALA A 95 -14.97 11.09 5.56
CA ALA A 95 -14.43 9.74 5.39
C ALA A 95 -13.70 9.59 4.05
N GLU A 96 -12.55 8.93 4.11
CA GLU A 96 -11.68 8.61 2.99
C GLU A 96 -11.37 7.12 2.97
N VAL A 97 -11.01 6.63 1.78
CA VAL A 97 -10.31 5.37 1.59
C VAL A 97 -8.91 5.65 1.09
N CYS A 98 -7.92 5.08 1.76
CA CYS A 98 -6.52 5.12 1.38
C CYS A 98 -6.07 3.72 0.94
N TYR A 99 -5.51 3.65 -0.27
CA TYR A 99 -4.84 2.46 -0.79
C TYR A 99 -3.33 2.67 -0.80
N VAL A 100 -2.58 1.72 -0.24
CA VAL A 100 -1.13 1.65 -0.33
C VAL A 100 -0.74 0.34 -1.01
N ARG A 101 -0.05 0.42 -2.15
CA ARG A 101 0.37 -0.74 -2.93
C ARG A 101 1.73 -0.51 -3.56
N LEU A 102 2.41 -1.60 -3.92
CA LEU A 102 3.69 -1.55 -4.59
C LEU A 102 3.55 -2.14 -6.00
N HIS A 103 4.08 -1.47 -7.01
CA HIS A 103 4.05 -1.92 -8.42
C HIS A 103 5.45 -2.02 -8.97
N VAL A 104 5.68 -2.98 -9.87
CA VAL A 104 6.91 -3.00 -10.67
C VAL A 104 6.82 -1.96 -11.78
N ARG A 105 7.87 -1.15 -11.96
CA ARG A 105 7.99 -0.21 -13.07
C ARG A 105 8.27 -0.96 -14.38
N GLY A 106 7.76 -0.44 -15.49
CA GLY A 106 8.19 -0.89 -16.81
C GLY A 106 9.66 -0.53 -17.06
N ARG A 107 10.34 -1.28 -17.95
CA ARG A 107 11.76 -1.10 -18.25
C ARG A 107 12.13 0.36 -18.59
N GLU A 108 11.37 1.01 -19.45
CA GLU A 108 11.58 2.41 -19.83
C GLU A 108 11.39 3.36 -18.64
N GLY A 109 10.36 3.12 -17.82
CA GLY A 109 10.11 3.91 -16.61
C GLY A 109 11.19 3.73 -15.55
N ALA A 110 11.74 2.52 -15.41
CA ALA A 110 12.86 2.26 -14.52
C ALA A 110 14.13 2.97 -15.00
N MET A 111 14.43 2.90 -16.31
CA MET A 111 15.57 3.62 -16.90
C MET A 111 15.40 5.14 -16.72
N ALA A 112 14.28 5.72 -17.13
CA ALA A 112 14.02 7.15 -16.98
C ALA A 112 14.19 7.59 -15.52
N SER A 113 13.62 6.84 -14.58
CA SER A 113 13.75 7.16 -13.15
C SER A 113 15.20 7.14 -12.69
N SER A 114 15.99 6.14 -13.09
CA SER A 114 17.43 6.07 -12.74
C SER A 114 18.27 7.22 -13.31
N PHE A 115 17.82 7.86 -14.40
CA PHE A 115 18.51 9.01 -14.99
C PHE A 115 18.10 10.35 -14.37
N PHE A 116 16.82 10.51 -14.03
CA PHE A 116 16.25 11.80 -13.64
C PHE A 116 15.94 11.94 -12.14
N ASP A 117 15.71 10.84 -11.42
CA ASP A 117 15.19 10.87 -10.04
C ASP A 117 16.23 10.43 -9.00
N ARG A 118 17.38 11.11 -8.94
CA ARG A 118 18.50 10.74 -8.05
C ARG A 118 18.13 10.59 -6.56
N GLU A 119 17.05 11.21 -6.12
CA GLU A 119 16.53 11.06 -4.76
C GLU A 119 16.10 9.61 -4.42
N LEU A 120 15.81 8.79 -5.43
CA LEU A 120 15.40 7.40 -5.28
C LEU A 120 16.59 6.43 -5.20
N ASP A 121 17.83 6.87 -5.42
CA ASP A 121 19.02 6.01 -5.39
C ASP A 121 19.13 5.31 -4.02
N ALA A 122 19.05 6.09 -2.93
CA ALA A 122 19.18 5.57 -1.57
C ALA A 122 18.00 4.64 -1.17
N ALA A 123 16.79 4.94 -1.65
CA ALA A 123 15.63 4.07 -1.43
C ALA A 123 15.79 2.74 -2.19
N THR A 124 16.31 2.81 -3.43
CA THR A 124 16.58 1.62 -4.26
C THR A 124 17.61 0.69 -3.60
N GLU A 125 18.66 1.24 -2.99
CA GLU A 125 19.64 0.46 -2.23
C GLU A 125 19.01 -0.20 -0.99
N ARG A 126 18.27 0.57 -0.18
CA ARG A 126 17.57 0.02 1.01
C ARG A 126 16.60 -1.09 0.63
N PHE A 127 15.79 -0.87 -0.42
CA PHE A 127 14.85 -1.89 -0.93
C PHE A 127 15.55 -3.17 -1.40
N ALA A 128 16.72 -3.05 -2.02
CA ALA A 128 17.51 -4.22 -2.44
C ALA A 128 18.01 -5.06 -1.26
N VAL A 129 18.31 -4.44 -0.11
CA VAL A 129 18.67 -5.14 1.13
C VAL A 129 17.43 -5.81 1.73
N THR A 130 16.35 -5.04 1.89
CA THR A 130 15.05 -5.48 2.42
C THR A 130 14.50 -6.70 1.68
N SER A 131 14.55 -6.69 0.34
CA SER A 131 14.04 -7.77 -0.51
C SER A 131 14.89 -9.05 -0.53
N ARG A 132 16.15 -8.99 -0.05
CA ARG A 132 17.02 -10.17 0.11
C ARG A 132 16.80 -10.86 1.46
N SER A 133 16.52 -10.10 2.51
CA SER A 133 16.24 -10.66 3.85
C SER A 133 14.90 -11.40 3.94
N ALA A 134 13.98 -11.13 3.01
CA ALA A 134 12.66 -11.75 2.96
C ALA A 134 12.59 -13.08 2.19
N ARG A 135 13.72 -13.57 1.66
CA ARG A 135 13.85 -14.86 0.94
C ARG A 135 14.57 -15.90 1.78
#